data_AF-A0A1T4KI77-F1
#
_entry.id   AF-A0A1T4KI77-F1
#
_cell.length_a   1.000
_cell.length_b   1.000
_cell.length_c   1.000
_cell.angle_alpha   90.00
_cell.angle_beta   90.00
_cell.angle_gamma   90.00
#
_symmetry.space_group_name_H-M   'P 1'
#
loop_
_entity.id
_entity.type
_entity.pdbx_description
1 polymer ?
#
loop_
_entity_poly.entity_id
_entity_poly.type
_entity_poly.pdbx_seq_one_letter_code
_entity_poly.pdbx_strand_id
1 'polypeptide(L)'
;MGSSEFHVFRIKPGYSTEFVFDYLNRAEIRNEAQKNMTGASGHRRVPIAFYEELIIPVPPLAEQQKIVAQITALEEKITAAKRTMTECPEKKQAVLDKWLK
;
A
#
# COMPACT_ATOMS: atom_id res chain seq x y z
N MET A 1 8.34 -24.91 -3.70
CA MET A 1 8.99 -23.89 -4.56
C MET A 1 8.14 -22.64 -4.50
N GLY A 2 8.73 -21.47 -4.20
CA GLY A 2 8.00 -20.20 -4.18
C GLY A 2 7.67 -19.73 -5.60
N SER A 3 6.57 -18.99 -5.75
CA SER A 3 6.20 -18.38 -7.03
C SER A 3 7.25 -17.35 -7.47
N SER A 4 7.63 -17.38 -8.75
CA SER A 4 8.51 -16.37 -9.37
C SER A 4 7.79 -15.05 -9.66
N GLU A 5 6.48 -14.96 -9.34
CA GLU A 5 5.67 -13.77 -9.62
C GLU A 5 5.82 -12.67 -8.57
N PHE A 6 6.37 -12.99 -7.41
CA PHE A 6 6.49 -12.07 -6.28
C PHE A 6 7.95 -11.81 -5.93
N HIS A 7 8.27 -10.53 -5.73
CA HIS A 7 9.51 -10.13 -5.09
C HIS A 7 9.33 -10.31 -3.57
N VAL A 8 10.22 -11.07 -2.94
CA VAL A 8 10.18 -11.32 -1.49
C VAL A 8 11.30 -10.51 -0.83
N PHE A 9 10.90 -9.49 -0.07
CA PHE A 9 11.82 -8.68 0.72
C PHE A 9 11.97 -9.28 2.12
N ARG A 10 13.19 -9.64 2.50
CA ARG A 10 13.53 -10.06 3.87
C ARG A 10 14.24 -8.92 4.57
N ILE A 11 13.53 -8.32 5.53
CA ILE A 11 14.01 -7.13 6.24
C ILE A 11 14.95 -7.56 7.36
N LYS A 12 16.12 -6.90 7.43
CA LYS A 12 17.13 -7.17 8.46
C LYS A 12 16.69 -6.59 9.81
N PRO A 13 17.19 -7.12 10.95
CA PRO A 13 17.02 -6.48 12.24
C PRO A 13 17.49 -5.01 12.20
N GLY A 14 16.78 -4.13 12.90
CA GLY A 14 17.05 -2.69 12.90
C GLY A 14 16.24 -1.87 11.90
N TYR A 15 15.40 -2.53 11.08
CA TYR A 15 14.52 -1.90 10.10
C TYR A 15 13.08 -2.38 10.31
N SER A 16 12.11 -1.49 10.14
CA SER A 16 10.68 -1.83 10.18
C SER A 16 10.22 -2.34 8.82
N THR A 17 9.52 -3.48 8.84
CA THR A 17 8.93 -4.08 7.64
C THR A 17 7.84 -3.19 7.07
N GLU A 18 7.01 -2.62 7.95
CA GLU A 18 5.91 -1.73 7.62
C GLU A 18 6.45 -0.45 6.96
N PHE A 19 7.51 0.14 7.51
CA PHE A 19 8.15 1.31 6.92
C PHE A 19 8.64 1.04 5.49
N VAL A 20 9.35 -0.07 5.27
CA VAL A 20 9.84 -0.43 3.92
C VAL A 20 8.66 -0.71 2.98
N PHE A 21 7.62 -1.40 3.47
CA PHE A 21 6.41 -1.66 2.69
C PHE A 21 5.71 -0.38 2.27
N ASP A 22 5.47 0.55 3.20
CA ASP A 22 4.83 1.84 2.93
C ASP A 22 5.67 2.67 1.95
N TYR A 23 7.00 2.68 2.12
CA TYR A 23 7.92 3.38 1.22
C TYR A 23 7.86 2.85 -0.21
N LEU A 24 7.93 1.52 -0.39
CA LEU A 24 7.86 0.88 -1.71
C LEU A 24 6.50 1.08 -2.40
N ASN A 25 5.45 1.32 -1.63
CA ASN A 25 4.09 1.52 -2.15
C ASN A 25 3.74 2.98 -2.48
N ARG A 26 4.70 3.91 -2.33
CA ARG A 26 4.55 5.29 -2.80
C ARG A 26 4.34 5.32 -4.32
N ALA A 27 3.50 6.26 -4.76
CA ALA A 27 3.11 6.37 -6.16
C ALA A 27 4.32 6.54 -7.10
N GLU A 28 5.31 7.34 -6.69
CA GLU A 28 6.54 7.54 -7.47
C GLU A 28 7.31 6.24 -7.69
N ILE A 29 7.52 5.44 -6.64
CA ILE A 29 8.24 4.16 -6.72
C ILE A 29 7.46 3.16 -7.58
N ARG A 30 6.14 3.05 -7.39
CA ARG A 30 5.29 2.18 -8.21
C ARG A 30 5.28 2.58 -9.68
N ASN A 31 5.26 3.88 -9.95
CA ASN A 31 5.29 4.40 -11.32
C ASN A 31 6.64 4.12 -11.99
N GLU A 32 7.76 4.29 -11.28
CA GLU A 32 9.09 3.95 -11.80
C GLU A 32 9.25 2.45 -12.00
N ALA A 33 8.81 1.64 -11.04
CA ALA A 33 8.81 0.19 -11.16
C ALA A 33 8.01 -0.26 -12.39
N GLN A 34 6.82 0.33 -12.61
CA GLN A 34 6.00 0.04 -13.78
C GLN A 34 6.69 0.37 -15.10
N LYS A 35 7.42 1.49 -15.18
CA LYS A 35 8.18 1.89 -16.38
C LYS A 35 9.34 0.94 -16.67
N ASN A 36 9.93 0.35 -15.63
CA ASN A 36 11.02 -0.63 -15.74
C ASN A 36 10.52 -2.07 -15.96
N MET A 37 9.20 -2.29 -16.10
CA MET A 37 8.69 -3.64 -16.36
C MET A 37 9.16 -4.17 -17.70
N THR A 38 9.70 -5.37 -17.69
CA THR A 38 10.14 -6.12 -18.87
C THR A 38 9.21 -7.30 -19.16
N GLY A 39 9.24 -7.83 -20.38
CA GLY A 39 8.41 -8.96 -20.83
C GLY A 39 7.26 -8.56 -21.77
N ALA A 40 6.58 -9.57 -22.32
CA ALA A 40 5.49 -9.42 -23.28
C ALA A 40 4.15 -9.92 -22.70
N SER A 41 3.04 -9.45 -23.29
CA SER A 41 1.67 -9.99 -23.17
C SER A 41 1.29 -10.58 -21.80
N GLY A 42 0.96 -9.72 -20.82
CA GLY A 42 0.47 -10.12 -19.49
C GLY A 42 1.53 -10.64 -18.51
N HIS A 43 2.67 -11.09 -19.01
CA HIS A 43 3.82 -11.55 -18.21
C HIS A 43 4.85 -10.43 -17.95
N ARG A 44 4.40 -9.17 -17.96
CA ARG A 44 5.28 -8.04 -17.61
C ARG A 44 5.63 -8.09 -16.13
N ARG A 45 6.91 -7.97 -15.79
CA ARG A 45 7.40 -7.96 -14.41
C ARG A 45 8.52 -6.94 -14.26
N VAL A 46 8.62 -6.35 -13.07
CA VAL A 46 9.75 -5.49 -12.70
C VAL A 46 10.96 -6.41 -12.49
N PRO A 47 12.12 -6.18 -13.13
CA PRO A 47 13.33 -6.93 -12.85
C PRO A 47 13.77 -6.76 -11.40
N ILE A 48 14.36 -7.80 -10.80
CA ILE A 48 14.89 -7.71 -9.42
C ILE A 48 15.95 -6.61 -9.28
N ALA A 49 16.76 -6.39 -10.34
CA ALA A 49 17.79 -5.36 -10.39
C ALA A 49 17.26 -3.95 -10.07
N PHE A 50 16.02 -3.63 -10.48
CA PHE A 50 15.39 -2.35 -10.15
C PHE A 50 15.33 -2.13 -8.63
N TYR A 51 14.97 -3.18 -7.87
CA TYR A 51 14.87 -3.09 -6.41
C TYR A 51 16.23 -3.21 -5.72
N GLU A 52 17.21 -3.88 -6.34
CA GLU A 52 18.59 -3.95 -5.83
C GLU A 52 19.31 -2.60 -5.95
N GLU A 53 18.98 -1.83 -7.00
CA GLU A 53 19.53 -0.48 -7.25
C GLU A 53 18.74 0.63 -6.56
N LEU A 54 17.53 0.34 -6.05
CA LEU A 54 16.68 1.33 -5.40
C LEU A 54 17.28 1.81 -4.07
N ILE A 55 17.56 3.10 -3.99
CA ILE A 55 18.04 3.74 -2.77
C ILE A 55 16.85 4.14 -1.89
N ILE A 56 16.81 3.61 -0.66
CA ILE A 56 15.79 3.94 0.34
C ILE A 56 16.45 4.80 1.43
N PRO A 57 15.99 6.04 1.66
CA PRO A 57 16.41 6.84 2.81
C PRO A 57 15.82 6.22 4.07
N VAL A 58 16.66 5.59 4.89
CA VAL A 58 16.21 4.93 6.12
C VAL A 58 16.57 5.77 7.35
N PRO A 59 15.58 6.34 8.06
CA PRO A 59 15.82 7.01 9.34
C PRO A 59 16.11 6.01 10.47
N PRO A 60 16.54 6.45 11.66
CA PRO A 60 16.67 5.58 12.83
C PRO A 60 15.40 4.80 13.14
N LEU A 61 15.52 3.58 13.71
CA LEU A 61 14.38 2.68 13.93
C LEU A 61 13.22 3.32 14.70
N ALA A 62 13.51 4.14 15.72
CA ALA A 62 12.48 4.84 16.47
C ALA A 62 11.67 5.84 15.61
N GLU A 63 12.31 6.46 14.62
CA GLU A 63 11.63 7.36 13.68
C GLU A 63 10.83 6.57 12.65
N GLN A 64 11.35 5.44 12.15
CA GLN A 64 10.58 4.53 11.29
C GLN A 64 9.26 4.11 11.96
N GLN A 65 9.32 3.71 13.24
CA GLN A 65 8.14 3.33 14.03
C GLN A 65 7.15 4.49 14.20
N LYS A 66 7.64 5.72 14.44
CA LYS A 66 6.78 6.91 14.53
C LYS A 66 6.07 7.22 13.21
N ILE A 67 6.76 7.07 12.08
CA ILE A 67 6.19 7.27 10.74
C ILE A 67 5.08 6.25 10.52
N VAL A 68 5.36 4.96 10.75
CA VAL A 68 4.37 3.88 10.60
C VAL A 68 3.14 4.13 11.47
N ALA A 69 3.32 4.49 12.74
CA ALA A 69 2.20 4.76 13.64
C ALA A 69 1.28 5.89 13.13
N GLN A 70 1.85 6.94 12.54
CA GLN A 70 1.07 8.03 11.96
C GLN A 70 0.32 7.59 10.71
N ILE A 71 0.96 6.80 9.84
CA ILE A 71 0.33 6.24 8.64
C ILE A 71 -0.82 5.33 9.03
N THR A 72 -0.62 4.40 9.98
CA THR A 72 -1.67 3.50 10.46
C THR A 72 -2.88 4.26 11.00
N ALA A 73 -2.65 5.30 11.82
CA ALA A 73 -3.73 6.12 12.35
C ALA A 73 -4.52 6.86 11.26
N LEU A 74 -3.89 7.22 10.13
CA LEU A 74 -4.57 7.80 8.98
C LEU A 74 -5.36 6.76 8.20
N GLU A 75 -4.80 5.57 7.96
CA GLU A 75 -5.47 4.47 7.27
C GLU A 75 -6.71 3.96 8.02
N GLU A 76 -6.68 3.94 9.36
CA GLU A 76 -7.84 3.64 10.18
C GLU A 76 -8.98 4.65 9.94
N LYS A 77 -8.66 5.94 9.91
CA LYS A 77 -9.64 7.00 9.62
C LYS A 77 -10.20 6.90 8.21
N ILE A 78 -9.34 6.62 7.22
CA ILE A 78 -9.74 6.41 5.83
C ILE A 78 -10.70 5.22 5.74
N THR A 79 -10.39 4.12 6.42
CA THR A 79 -11.22 2.91 6.42
C THR A 79 -12.58 3.16 7.06
N ALA A 80 -12.63 3.85 8.22
CA ALA A 80 -13.88 4.22 8.87
C ALA A 80 -14.74 5.16 8.00
N ALA A 81 -14.12 6.13 7.33
CA ALA A 81 -14.80 7.03 6.41
C ALA A 81 -15.37 6.30 5.20
N LYS A 82 -14.59 5.39 4.58
CA LYS A 82 -15.06 4.55 3.46
C LYS A 82 -16.26 3.70 3.85
N ARG A 83 -16.22 3.06 5.03
CA ARG A 83 -17.35 2.29 5.56
C ARG A 83 -18.61 3.15 5.71
N THR A 84 -18.46 4.34 6.29
CA THR A 84 -19.58 5.27 6.43
C THR A 84 -20.15 5.64 5.06
N MET A 85 -19.28 5.94 4.09
CA MET A 85 -19.68 6.29 2.72
C MET A 85 -20.42 5.15 2.01
N THR A 86 -20.02 3.89 2.25
CA THR A 86 -20.72 2.72 1.67
C THR A 86 -22.08 2.45 2.32
N GLU A 87 -22.28 2.81 3.59
CA GLU A 87 -23.56 2.63 4.28
C GLU A 87 -24.58 3.76 4.00
N CYS A 88 -24.11 4.94 3.57
CA CYS A 88 -24.95 6.11 3.32
C CYS A 88 -26.09 5.88 2.30
N PRO A 89 -25.87 5.20 1.15
CA PRO A 89 -26.93 4.93 0.19
C PRO A 89 -28.08 4.09 0.76
N GLU A 90 -27.76 3.05 1.52
CA GLU A 90 -28.75 2.17 2.16
C GLU A 90 -29.57 2.94 3.20
N LYS A 91 -28.89 3.74 4.03
CA LYS A 91 -29.55 4.62 5.02
C LYS A 91 -30.49 5.62 4.34
N LYS A 92 -30.07 6.21 3.21
CA LYS A 92 -30.91 7.11 2.41
C LYS A 92 -32.14 6.40 1.88
N GLN A 93 -31.99 5.21 1.30
CA GLN A 93 -33.11 4.44 0.78
C GLN A 93 -34.10 4.06 1.89
N ALA A 94 -33.61 3.63 3.05
CA ALA A 94 -34.44 3.29 4.20
C ALA A 94 -35.27 4.49 4.71
N VAL A 95 -34.73 5.71 4.66
CA VAL A 95 -35.49 6.92 5.00
C VAL A 95 -36.58 7.19 3.97
N LEU A 96 -36.27 7.10 2.67
CA LEU A 96 -37.26 7.31 1.61
C LEU A 96 -38.41 6.30 1.73
N ASP A 97 -38.10 5.03 1.91
CA ASP A 97 -39.09 3.96 2.09
C ASP A 97 -39.99 4.15 3.32
N LYS A 98 -39.45 4.77 4.38
CA LYS A 98 -40.21 5.02 5.62
C LYS A 98 -41.24 6.15 5.48
N TRP A 99 -40.97 7.14 4.64
CA TRP A 99 -41.77 8.38 4.59
C TRP A 99 -42.55 8.58 3.29
N LEU A 100 -42.24 7.84 2.22
CA LEU A 100 -42.88 7.93 0.91
C LEU A 100 -43.66 6.66 0.52
N LYS A 101 -43.91 5.75 1.48
CA LYS A 101 -44.83 4.62 1.35
C LYS A 101 -46.12 4.89 2.12
#